data_AF-A0A9Q8P6H8-F1
#
_entry.id   AF-A0A9Q8P6H8-F1
#
_cell.length_a   1.000
_cell.length_b   1.000
_cell.length_c   1.000
_cell.angle_alpha   90.00
_cell.angle_beta   90.00
_cell.angle_gamma   90.00
#
_symmetry.space_group_name_H-M   'P 1'
#
loop_
_entity.id
_entity.type
_entity.pdbx_description
1 polymer ?
#
loop_
_entity_poly.entity_id
_entity_poly.type
_entity_poly.pdbx_seq_one_letter_code
_entity_poly.pdbx_strand_id
1 'polypeptide(L)'
;MVHYRREFKADSPDQEWYPIAQFPGRDYWKLAAHGTEESRVERGFLDYDQCTLDELRRFCKQRQLIVPSGHDGTFDKFKEILQAADEVAIFNRFLDLPPELRLHIYEIYKAPLDFNHFSVAPPITFVSKLIRRAASSLFFRERLFLIHRDQFWPPPGPMSLQRVTQLFWNRAPLAFIHSLRKLEIMAPLGHGAGYAEFDIDLNAKQREERACFVSMGTFNWVSLNERSPEVEVVVNGVVEQLRELVDVILAREPGVFERGDADAVLKIFAATAQVE
;
A
#
# COMPACT_ATOMS: atom_id res chain seq x y z
N MET A 1 21.05 38.92 -18.10
CA MET A 1 21.06 37.50 -18.50
C MET A 1 21.89 36.77 -17.46
N VAL A 2 21.25 36.19 -16.45
CA VAL A 2 21.89 35.73 -15.20
C VAL A 2 21.85 34.21 -15.15
N HIS A 3 23.02 33.57 -15.16
CA HIS A 3 23.16 32.14 -14.93
C HIS A 3 23.20 31.87 -13.42
N TYR A 4 22.20 31.16 -12.90
CA TYR A 4 22.28 30.55 -11.57
C TYR A 4 22.74 29.09 -11.70
N ARG A 5 24.02 28.86 -11.40
CA ARG A 5 24.55 27.54 -11.06
C ARG A 5 24.39 27.37 -9.55
N ARG A 6 23.47 26.52 -9.11
CA ARG A 6 23.30 26.20 -7.69
C ARG A 6 24.21 25.03 -7.36
N GLU A 7 25.39 25.33 -6.82
CA GLU A 7 26.25 24.34 -6.17
C GLU A 7 25.59 23.95 -4.84
N PHE A 8 25.23 22.67 -4.70
CA PHE A 8 24.81 22.09 -3.43
C PHE A 8 26.08 21.86 -2.59
N LYS A 9 26.34 22.76 -1.63
CA LYS A 9 27.24 22.47 -0.51
C LYS A 9 26.43 21.73 0.57
N ALA A 10 26.83 20.51 0.86
CA ALA A 10 26.31 19.72 1.97
C ALA A 10 27.17 20.01 3.20
N ASP A 11 26.74 20.96 4.03
CA ASP A 11 27.28 21.20 5.36
C ASP A 11 26.11 21.14 6.36
N SER A 12 25.89 19.98 6.96
CA SER A 12 25.15 19.81 8.22
C SER A 12 25.64 18.52 8.89
N PRO A 13 26.32 18.58 10.05
CA PRO A 13 26.94 17.41 10.66
C PRO A 13 25.97 16.49 11.43
N ASP A 14 24.72 16.89 11.64
CA ASP A 14 23.82 16.17 12.56
C ASP A 14 22.61 15.55 11.85
N GLN A 15 22.86 14.83 10.76
CA GLN A 15 21.86 13.92 10.18
C GLN A 15 22.12 12.51 10.74
N GLU A 16 21.51 12.22 11.89
CA GLU A 16 21.40 10.85 12.40
C GLU A 16 20.68 9.99 11.36
N TRP A 17 21.47 9.22 10.62
CA TRP A 17 20.96 8.17 9.76
C TRP A 17 20.35 7.09 10.65
N TYR A 18 19.03 7.05 10.74
CA TYR A 18 18.34 5.88 11.27
C TYR A 18 18.82 4.66 10.46
N PRO A 19 19.33 3.60 11.10
CA PRO A 19 19.74 2.40 10.39
C PRO A 19 18.50 1.83 9.70
N ILE A 20 18.53 1.77 8.36
CA ILE A 20 17.61 0.94 7.59
C ILE A 20 17.75 -0.45 8.21
N ALA A 21 16.67 -0.95 8.80
CA ALA A 21 16.64 -2.27 9.40
C ALA A 21 17.28 -3.26 8.42
N GLN A 22 18.35 -3.90 8.87
CA GLN A 22 18.99 -4.97 8.12
C GLN A 22 17.95 -6.08 7.98
N PHE A 23 17.29 -6.14 6.83
CA PHE A 23 16.46 -7.27 6.48
C PHE A 23 17.34 -8.52 6.53
N PRO A 24 16.98 -9.55 7.31
CA PRO A 24 17.80 -10.74 7.40
C PRO A 24 17.91 -11.37 6.01
N GLY A 25 19.16 -11.48 5.55
CA GLY A 25 19.51 -12.06 4.27
C GLY A 25 18.87 -13.43 4.11
N ARG A 26 17.95 -13.54 3.17
CA ARG A 26 17.57 -14.83 2.59
C ARG A 26 18.06 -14.84 1.15
N ASP A 27 18.86 -15.85 0.87
CA ASP A 27 19.37 -16.26 -0.43
C ASP A 27 18.24 -16.65 -1.42
N TYR A 28 17.33 -15.73 -1.73
CA TYR A 28 16.21 -15.98 -2.65
C TYR A 28 16.66 -16.26 -4.09
N TRP A 29 17.89 -15.87 -4.46
CA TRP A 29 18.44 -16.14 -5.78
C TRP A 29 19.20 -17.47 -5.88
N LYS A 30 19.49 -18.17 -4.75
CA LYS A 30 20.22 -19.46 -4.78
C LYS A 30 19.32 -20.69 -4.98
N LEU A 31 18.00 -20.54 -4.92
CA LEU A 31 17.05 -21.65 -5.16
C LEU A 31 16.77 -21.93 -6.64
N ALA A 32 17.25 -21.09 -7.57
CA ALA A 32 17.06 -21.27 -9.01
C ALA A 32 18.12 -22.19 -9.68
N ALA A 33 19.06 -22.78 -8.92
CA ALA A 33 20.23 -23.48 -9.47
C ALA A 33 20.05 -25.00 -9.69
N HIS A 34 18.86 -25.55 -9.49
CA HIS A 34 18.53 -26.94 -9.85
C HIS A 34 17.40 -26.93 -10.89
N GLY A 35 17.74 -26.49 -12.10
CA GLY A 35 16.81 -26.28 -13.20
C GLY A 35 16.24 -27.60 -13.74
N THR A 36 14.99 -27.86 -13.43
CA THR A 36 14.06 -28.34 -14.47
C THR A 36 13.88 -27.19 -15.44
N GLU A 37 14.18 -27.38 -16.74
CA GLU A 37 13.79 -26.41 -17.76
C GLU A 37 12.27 -26.24 -17.67
N GLU A 38 11.81 -25.13 -17.09
CA GLU A 38 10.41 -24.77 -17.07
C GLU A 38 9.94 -24.62 -18.52
N SER A 39 8.89 -25.35 -18.88
CA SER A 39 8.27 -25.26 -20.18
C SER A 39 7.77 -23.82 -20.44
N ARG A 40 7.67 -23.43 -21.72
CA ARG A 40 7.20 -22.08 -22.10
C ARG A 40 5.85 -21.73 -21.47
N VAL A 41 4.98 -22.71 -21.34
CA VAL A 41 3.65 -22.58 -20.73
C VAL A 41 3.76 -22.29 -19.23
N GLU A 42 4.66 -22.97 -18.51
CA GLU A 42 4.90 -22.72 -17.08
C GLU A 42 5.46 -21.31 -16.83
N ARG A 43 6.28 -20.80 -17.75
CA ARG A 43 6.75 -19.41 -17.75
C ARG A 43 5.67 -18.38 -18.15
N GLY A 44 4.44 -18.83 -18.45
CA GLY A 44 3.33 -17.96 -18.86
C GLY A 44 3.43 -17.43 -20.29
N PHE A 45 4.32 -17.99 -21.13
CA PHE A 45 4.37 -17.64 -22.55
C PHE A 45 3.29 -18.38 -23.34
N LEU A 46 2.88 -17.77 -24.45
CA LEU A 46 1.97 -18.41 -25.40
C LEU A 46 2.63 -19.66 -26.00
N ASP A 47 1.86 -20.76 -26.03
CA ASP A 47 2.24 -21.97 -26.74
C ASP A 47 1.95 -21.81 -28.24
N TYR A 48 3.02 -21.53 -29.01
CA TYR A 48 2.91 -21.36 -30.46
C TYR A 48 2.60 -22.67 -31.19
N ASP A 49 2.80 -23.85 -30.57
CA ASP A 49 2.42 -25.13 -31.18
C ASP A 49 0.91 -25.28 -31.34
N GLN A 50 0.12 -24.56 -30.54
CA GLN A 50 -1.34 -24.54 -30.61
C GLN A 50 -1.89 -23.47 -31.55
N CYS A 51 -1.03 -22.61 -32.11
CA CYS A 51 -1.45 -21.52 -32.99
C CYS A 51 -1.54 -22.01 -34.45
N THR A 52 -2.35 -21.33 -35.25
CA THR A 52 -2.38 -21.50 -36.70
C THR A 52 -1.27 -20.68 -37.38
N LEU A 53 -0.88 -21.07 -38.60
CA LEU A 53 0.13 -20.33 -39.38
C LEU A 53 -0.23 -18.86 -39.58
N ASP A 54 -1.52 -18.56 -39.77
CA ASP A 54 -1.99 -17.19 -39.97
C ASP A 54 -1.95 -16.35 -38.67
N GLU A 55 -2.17 -16.97 -37.51
CA GLU A 55 -1.97 -16.32 -36.21
C GLU A 55 -0.50 -15.99 -35.97
N LEU A 56 0.41 -16.94 -36.26
CA LEU A 56 1.84 -16.70 -36.13
C LEU A 56 2.31 -15.55 -37.04
N ARG A 57 1.83 -15.50 -38.29
CA ARG A 57 2.07 -14.37 -39.20
C ARG A 57 1.55 -13.05 -38.63
N ARG A 58 0.34 -13.06 -38.07
CA ARG A 58 -0.26 -11.88 -37.43
C ARG A 58 0.59 -11.39 -36.25
N PHE A 59 1.07 -12.29 -35.40
CA PHE A 59 1.94 -11.94 -34.27
C PHE A 59 3.26 -11.32 -34.73
N CYS A 60 3.93 -11.92 -35.72
CA CYS A 60 5.17 -11.35 -36.27
C CYS A 60 4.93 -9.93 -36.82
N LYS A 61 3.82 -9.72 -37.55
CA LYS A 61 3.46 -8.41 -38.09
C LYS A 61 3.17 -7.39 -37.00
N GLN A 62 2.41 -7.76 -35.97
CA GLN A 62 2.10 -6.88 -34.84
C GLN A 62 3.36 -6.44 -34.09
N ARG A 63 4.33 -7.36 -33.95
CA ARG A 63 5.61 -7.11 -33.28
C ARG A 63 6.68 -6.52 -34.20
N GLN A 64 6.33 -6.24 -35.46
CA GLN A 64 7.23 -5.67 -36.47
C GLN A 64 8.52 -6.50 -36.66
N LEU A 65 8.42 -7.83 -36.51
CA LEU A 65 9.55 -8.73 -36.69
C LEU A 65 9.86 -8.90 -38.18
N ILE A 66 11.15 -9.01 -38.50
CA ILE A 66 11.60 -9.27 -39.87
C ILE A 66 11.24 -10.72 -40.20
N VAL A 67 10.20 -10.88 -41.01
CA VAL A 67 9.75 -12.19 -41.50
C VAL A 67 10.28 -12.47 -42.90
N PRO A 68 10.65 -13.72 -43.20
CA PRO A 68 11.06 -14.12 -44.55
C PRO A 68 9.96 -13.75 -45.55
N SER A 69 10.34 -13.05 -46.62
CA SER A 69 9.40 -12.65 -47.67
C SER A 69 9.18 -13.84 -48.62
N GLY A 70 7.92 -14.20 -48.92
CA GLY A 70 7.56 -15.21 -49.93
C GLY A 70 6.93 -16.49 -49.37
N HIS A 71 6.94 -17.56 -50.19
CA HIS A 71 6.41 -18.89 -49.84
C HIS A 71 7.29 -19.67 -48.83
N ASP A 72 8.45 -19.11 -48.43
CA ASP A 72 9.45 -19.77 -47.58
C ASP A 72 9.19 -19.65 -46.07
N GLY A 73 8.07 -19.07 -45.68
CA GLY A 73 7.64 -19.01 -44.29
C GLY A 73 6.96 -20.31 -43.85
N THR A 74 7.74 -21.29 -43.41
CA THR A 74 7.22 -22.50 -42.76
C THR A 74 6.73 -22.17 -41.34
N PHE A 75 5.78 -22.97 -40.84
CA PHE A 75 5.25 -22.86 -39.47
C PHE A 75 6.38 -22.80 -38.43
N ASP A 76 7.32 -23.74 -38.51
CA ASP A 76 8.47 -23.84 -37.59
C ASP A 76 9.31 -22.57 -37.59
N LYS A 77 9.49 -21.93 -38.75
CA LYS A 77 10.30 -20.72 -38.88
C LYS A 77 9.64 -19.50 -38.24
N PHE A 78 8.32 -19.35 -38.37
CA PHE A 78 7.59 -18.29 -37.66
C PHE A 78 7.62 -18.51 -36.15
N LYS A 79 7.43 -19.76 -35.72
CA LYS A 79 7.54 -20.16 -34.32
C LYS A 79 8.92 -19.81 -33.76
N GLU A 80 9.99 -20.23 -34.43
CA GLU A 80 11.37 -19.95 -34.01
C GLU A 80 11.64 -18.44 -33.89
N ILE A 81 11.22 -17.64 -34.88
CA ILE A 81 11.36 -16.18 -34.85
C ILE A 81 10.64 -15.56 -33.65
N LEU A 82 9.40 -15.98 -33.38
CA LEU A 82 8.61 -15.46 -32.26
C LEU A 82 9.21 -15.88 -30.92
N GLN A 83 9.65 -17.13 -30.79
CA GLN A 83 10.31 -17.63 -29.58
C GLN A 83 11.62 -16.88 -29.34
N ALA A 84 12.47 -16.72 -30.35
CA ALA A 84 13.71 -15.97 -30.24
C ALA A 84 13.44 -14.50 -29.85
N ALA A 85 12.41 -13.87 -30.43
CA ALA A 85 12.03 -12.53 -30.06
C ALA A 85 11.55 -12.43 -28.60
N ASP A 86 10.84 -13.44 -28.09
CA ASP A 86 10.42 -13.51 -26.69
C ASP A 86 11.62 -13.68 -25.74
N GLU A 87 12.60 -14.52 -26.08
CA GLU A 87 13.79 -14.75 -25.24
C GLU A 87 14.74 -13.54 -25.23
N VAL A 88 14.78 -12.76 -26.31
CA VAL A 88 15.70 -11.61 -26.46
C VAL A 88 15.03 -10.29 -26.06
N ALA A 89 13.74 -10.30 -25.70
CA ALA A 89 13.03 -9.09 -25.29
C ALA A 89 13.67 -8.49 -24.02
N ILE A 90 14.43 -7.41 -24.20
CA ILE A 90 15.03 -6.63 -23.12
C ILE A 90 14.33 -5.29 -22.98
N PHE A 91 14.02 -4.91 -21.74
CA PHE A 91 13.56 -3.56 -21.42
C PHE A 91 14.74 -2.79 -20.80
N ASN A 92 15.33 -1.88 -21.57
CA ASN A 92 16.48 -1.10 -21.11
C ASN A 92 16.11 -0.13 -19.98
N ARG A 93 14.84 0.29 -19.90
CA ARG A 93 14.32 1.14 -18.83
C ARG A 93 13.01 0.58 -18.32
N PHE A 94 12.82 0.67 -17.01
CA PHE A 94 11.57 0.25 -16.36
C PHE A 94 10.33 0.97 -16.93
N LEU A 95 10.47 2.23 -17.36
CA LEU A 95 9.35 3.01 -17.92
C LEU A 95 9.02 2.67 -19.37
N ASP A 96 9.86 1.88 -20.04
CA ASP A 96 9.57 1.35 -21.39
C ASP A 96 8.60 0.16 -21.31
N LEU A 97 8.36 -0.38 -20.11
CA LEU A 97 7.35 -1.39 -19.86
C LEU A 97 5.94 -0.80 -20.02
N PRO A 98 5.01 -1.55 -20.66
CA PRO A 98 3.59 -1.24 -20.64
C PRO A 98 3.06 -0.97 -19.22
N PRO A 99 2.12 -0.03 -19.05
CA PRO A 99 1.53 0.29 -17.74
C PRO A 99 1.06 -0.94 -16.95
N GLU A 100 0.48 -1.93 -17.63
CA GLU A 100 -0.07 -3.15 -17.06
C GLU A 100 1.04 -4.00 -16.40
N LEU A 101 2.18 -4.18 -17.08
CA LEU A 101 3.33 -4.90 -16.53
C LEU A 101 3.95 -4.15 -15.36
N ARG A 102 4.00 -2.81 -15.43
CA ARG A 102 4.49 -1.99 -14.31
C ARG A 102 3.60 -2.13 -13.07
N LEU A 103 2.28 -2.16 -13.25
CA LEU A 103 1.32 -2.40 -12.16
C LEU A 103 1.55 -3.77 -11.53
N HIS A 104 1.71 -4.81 -12.35
CA HIS A 104 1.96 -6.16 -11.85
C HIS A 104 3.27 -6.25 -11.03
N ILE A 105 4.33 -5.57 -11.48
CA ILE A 105 5.58 -5.49 -10.71
C ILE A 105 5.36 -4.77 -9.37
N TYR A 106 4.52 -3.71 -9.33
CA TYR A 106 4.17 -3.06 -8.07
C TYR A 106 3.37 -3.97 -7.13
N GLU A 107 2.49 -4.82 -7.66
CA GLU A 107 1.75 -5.84 -6.87
C GLU A 107 2.71 -6.87 -6.27
N ILE A 108 3.63 -7.39 -7.07
CA ILE A 108 4.67 -8.33 -6.61
C ILE A 108 5.54 -7.66 -5.54
N TYR A 109 5.92 -6.39 -5.73
CA TYR A 109 6.66 -5.63 -4.72
C TYR A 109 5.82 -5.38 -3.45
N LYS A 110 4.50 -5.20 -3.58
CA LYS A 110 3.56 -5.04 -2.46
C LYS A 110 3.41 -6.32 -1.65
N ALA A 111 3.33 -7.47 -2.29
CA ALA A 111 2.97 -8.75 -1.67
C ALA A 111 3.80 -9.14 -0.42
N PRO A 112 5.14 -9.07 -0.41
CA PRO A 112 5.94 -9.45 0.76
C PRO A 112 6.03 -8.33 1.81
N LEU A 113 5.61 -7.12 1.47
CA LEU A 113 5.66 -5.99 2.38
C LEU A 113 4.38 -6.05 3.22
N ASP A 114 4.55 -6.34 4.52
CA ASP A 114 3.48 -6.30 5.51
C ASP A 114 3.03 -4.83 5.72
N PHE A 115 2.30 -4.32 4.72
CA PHE A 115 1.90 -2.93 4.62
C PHE A 115 0.69 -2.59 5.47
N ASN A 116 0.18 -3.53 6.26
CA ASN A 116 -0.96 -3.29 7.14
C ASN A 116 -0.70 -2.15 8.12
N HIS A 117 0.57 -1.81 8.39
CA HIS A 117 0.92 -0.93 9.50
C HIS A 117 1.76 0.32 9.14
N PHE A 118 2.11 0.57 7.87
CA PHE A 118 3.00 1.70 7.54
C PHE A 118 2.26 2.97 7.10
N SER A 119 2.35 4.02 7.93
CA SER A 119 1.98 5.41 7.58
C SER A 119 2.91 6.07 6.55
N VAL A 120 3.94 5.36 6.07
CA VAL A 120 4.96 5.89 5.16
C VAL A 120 4.69 5.44 3.72
N ALA A 121 4.95 6.35 2.76
CA ALA A 121 4.88 6.00 1.35
C ALA A 121 6.00 5.00 1.00
N PRO A 122 5.73 3.96 0.19
CA PRO A 122 6.73 2.93 -0.11
C PRO A 122 7.95 3.52 -0.83
N PRO A 123 9.17 2.98 -0.64
CA PRO A 123 10.39 3.47 -1.27
C PRO A 123 10.26 3.71 -2.78
N ILE A 124 9.57 2.82 -3.49
CA ILE A 124 9.34 2.91 -4.94
C ILE A 124 8.63 4.21 -5.37
N THR A 125 7.83 4.80 -4.48
CA THR A 125 7.13 6.06 -4.75
C THR A 125 8.03 7.29 -4.72
N PHE A 126 9.29 7.16 -4.29
CA PHE A 126 10.27 8.25 -4.30
C PHE A 126 11.13 8.30 -5.56
N VAL A 127 11.10 7.26 -6.40
CA VAL A 127 11.97 7.16 -7.59
C VAL A 127 11.68 8.25 -8.63
N SER A 128 10.41 8.47 -8.97
CA SER A 128 10.01 9.54 -9.89
C SER A 128 8.54 9.93 -9.71
N LYS A 129 8.14 11.10 -10.21
CA LYS A 129 6.73 11.55 -10.16
C LYS A 129 5.79 10.60 -10.93
N LEU A 130 6.26 10.02 -12.04
CA LEU A 130 5.46 9.11 -12.86
C LEU A 130 5.25 7.76 -12.13
N ILE A 131 6.32 7.18 -11.59
CA ILE A 131 6.26 5.95 -10.79
C ILE A 131 5.40 6.19 -9.55
N ARG A 132 5.60 7.33 -8.86
CA ARG A 132 4.76 7.71 -7.72
C ARG A 132 3.30 7.66 -8.08
N ARG A 133 2.86 8.32 -9.16
CA ARG A 133 1.43 8.35 -9.56
C ARG A 133 0.89 6.94 -9.83
N ALA A 134 1.61 6.13 -10.59
CA ALA A 134 1.18 4.78 -10.96
C ALA A 134 1.18 3.80 -9.77
N ALA A 135 2.23 3.84 -8.95
CA ALA A 135 2.37 2.99 -7.77
C ALA A 135 1.39 3.42 -6.67
N SER A 136 1.17 4.73 -6.49
CA SER A 136 0.32 5.24 -5.40
C SER A 136 -1.10 4.69 -5.49
N SER A 137 -1.73 4.67 -6.66
CA SER A 137 -3.07 4.09 -6.79
C SER A 137 -3.13 2.62 -6.36
N LEU A 138 -2.02 1.88 -6.41
CA LEU A 138 -1.97 0.49 -5.99
C LEU A 138 -1.68 0.35 -4.50
N PHE A 139 -0.68 1.09 -4.01
CA PHE A 139 -0.29 1.04 -2.60
C PHE A 139 -1.27 1.71 -1.65
N PHE A 140 -2.14 2.60 -2.14
CA PHE A 140 -3.04 3.40 -1.29
C PHE A 140 -4.52 3.04 -1.46
N ARG A 141 -4.91 2.21 -2.43
CA ARG A 141 -6.32 1.82 -2.67
C ARG A 141 -6.92 0.96 -1.55
N GLU A 142 -6.11 0.15 -0.89
CA GLU A 142 -6.54 -0.82 0.12
C GLU A 142 -5.94 -0.54 1.50
N ARG A 143 -5.50 0.70 1.78
CA ARG A 143 -4.76 0.95 3.02
C ARG A 143 -5.64 0.97 4.25
N LEU A 144 -5.13 0.31 5.27
CA LEU A 144 -5.35 0.56 6.68
C LEU A 144 -4.45 1.75 7.08
N PHE A 145 -5.01 2.74 7.78
CA PHE A 145 -4.22 3.86 8.30
C PHE A 145 -4.19 3.80 9.81
N LEU A 146 -3.11 3.22 10.35
CA LEU A 146 -2.89 3.26 11.78
C LEU A 146 -2.75 4.69 12.28
N ILE A 147 -3.74 5.09 13.06
CA ILE A 147 -3.62 6.26 13.92
C ILE A 147 -2.99 5.80 15.23
N HIS A 148 -1.68 6.02 15.36
CA HIS A 148 -0.96 5.81 16.62
C HIS A 148 -0.91 7.09 17.46
N ARG A 149 -0.89 6.94 18.79
CA ARG A 149 -0.59 8.00 19.77
C ARG A 149 0.89 7.98 20.17
N ASP A 150 1.46 9.15 20.43
CA ASP A 150 2.78 9.24 21.07
C ASP A 150 2.66 8.69 22.50
N GLN A 151 3.32 7.55 22.77
CA GLN A 151 3.28 6.83 24.05
C GLN A 151 4.33 7.33 25.05
N PHE A 152 4.60 8.63 25.09
CA PHE A 152 5.49 9.15 26.14
C PHE A 152 4.73 9.33 27.44
N TRP A 153 4.84 8.35 28.34
CA TRP A 153 4.35 8.46 29.70
C TRP A 153 5.17 9.48 30.51
N PRO A 154 4.54 10.41 31.26
CA PRO A 154 3.16 10.90 31.14
C PRO A 154 3.13 12.26 30.41
N PRO A 155 2.13 12.56 29.57
CA PRO A 155 1.79 13.93 29.25
C PRO A 155 0.43 14.28 29.88
N PRO A 156 0.33 15.34 30.69
CA PRO A 156 -0.94 15.90 31.16
C PRO A 156 -1.57 16.73 30.04
N GLY A 157 -1.84 16.12 28.89
CA GLY A 157 -2.21 16.84 27.67
C GLY A 157 -3.26 16.13 26.82
N PRO A 158 -4.00 16.89 26.00
CA PRO A 158 -5.02 16.35 25.10
C PRO A 158 -4.41 15.30 24.17
N MET A 159 -5.24 14.35 23.74
CA MET A 159 -4.83 13.36 22.75
C MET A 159 -4.34 14.06 21.48
N SER A 160 -3.07 13.88 21.17
CA SER A 160 -2.48 14.29 19.90
C SER A 160 -2.18 13.02 19.10
N LEU A 161 -2.43 13.08 17.80
CA LEU A 161 -1.81 12.16 16.84
C LEU A 161 -0.31 12.10 17.11
N GLN A 162 0.31 10.92 16.89
CA GLN A 162 1.74 10.88 16.66
C GLN A 162 2.11 11.93 15.63
N ARG A 163 3.20 12.66 15.88
CA ARG A 163 3.66 13.73 14.98
C ARG A 163 3.74 13.26 13.53
N VAL A 164 4.12 12.00 13.30
CA VAL A 164 4.17 11.38 11.97
C VAL A 164 2.79 11.29 11.33
N THR A 165 1.79 10.77 12.06
CA THR A 165 0.41 10.66 11.60
C THR A 165 -0.19 12.04 11.35
N GLN A 166 0.07 13.02 12.22
CA GLN A 166 -0.38 14.40 12.02
C GLN A 166 0.25 15.03 10.77
N LEU A 167 1.56 14.87 10.59
CA LEU A 167 2.27 15.36 9.40
C LEU A 167 1.75 14.68 8.14
N PHE A 168 1.43 13.38 8.22
CA PHE A 168 0.81 12.64 7.14
C PHE A 168 -0.53 13.28 6.77
N TRP A 169 -1.48 13.39 7.68
CA TRP A 169 -2.80 13.98 7.39
C TRP A 169 -2.70 15.43 6.89
N ASN A 170 -1.79 16.21 7.46
CA ASN A 170 -1.57 17.59 7.07
C ASN A 170 -0.96 17.76 5.68
N ARG A 171 -0.19 16.78 5.20
CA ARG A 171 0.51 16.84 3.91
C ARG A 171 -0.05 15.88 2.85
N ALA A 172 -0.93 14.98 3.25
CA ALA A 172 -1.58 14.01 2.38
C ALA A 172 -2.35 14.76 1.27
N PRO A 173 -2.14 14.40 -0.01
CA PRO A 173 -2.89 14.99 -1.11
C PRO A 173 -4.41 14.77 -0.93
N LEU A 174 -5.23 15.77 -1.26
CA LEU A 174 -6.69 15.67 -1.11
C LEU A 174 -7.29 14.51 -1.91
N ALA A 175 -6.84 14.30 -3.15
CA ALA A 175 -7.29 13.17 -3.97
C ALA A 175 -7.04 11.82 -3.30
N PHE A 176 -5.98 11.72 -2.49
CA PHE A 176 -5.68 10.54 -1.72
C PHE A 176 -6.61 10.42 -0.50
N ILE A 177 -6.84 11.51 0.24
CA ILE A 177 -7.80 11.54 1.36
C ILE A 177 -9.21 11.12 0.87
N HIS A 178 -9.62 11.60 -0.30
CA HIS A 178 -10.91 11.24 -0.90
C HIS A 178 -11.00 9.79 -1.40
N SER A 179 -9.87 9.12 -1.57
CA SER A 179 -9.80 7.71 -1.96
C SER A 179 -9.81 6.75 -0.78
N LEU A 180 -9.80 7.26 0.46
CA LEU A 180 -9.86 6.44 1.66
C LEU A 180 -11.16 5.65 1.70
N ARG A 181 -11.05 4.36 2.03
CA ARG A 181 -12.18 3.43 2.13
C ARG A 181 -12.22 2.68 3.44
N LYS A 182 -11.05 2.37 3.99
CA LYS A 182 -10.90 1.73 5.28
C LYS A 182 -9.92 2.53 6.14
N LEU A 183 -10.14 2.53 7.45
CA LEU A 183 -9.29 3.15 8.45
C LEU A 183 -9.18 2.21 9.64
N GLU A 184 -7.97 2.00 10.16
CA GLU A 184 -7.72 1.15 11.33
C GLU A 184 -7.10 2.01 12.41
N ILE A 185 -7.70 2.07 13.58
CA ILE A 185 -7.34 3.02 14.61
C ILE A 185 -6.89 2.26 15.85
N MET A 186 -5.69 2.57 16.31
CA MET A 186 -5.18 2.05 17.57
C MET A 186 -5.20 3.16 18.63
N ALA A 187 -6.20 3.12 19.51
CA ALA A 187 -6.42 4.15 20.52
C ALA A 187 -6.21 3.60 21.94
N PRO A 188 -5.53 4.33 22.84
CA PRO A 188 -5.38 3.90 24.23
C PRO A 188 -6.69 4.02 25.01
N LEU A 189 -6.95 3.07 25.91
CA LEU A 189 -8.15 3.02 26.76
C LEU A 189 -7.93 3.56 28.19
N GLY A 190 -7.11 4.62 28.37
CA GLY A 190 -6.86 5.23 29.69
C GLY A 190 -5.51 4.87 30.32
N HIS A 191 -5.32 5.19 31.61
CA HIS A 191 -4.02 5.12 32.32
C HIS A 191 -3.47 3.69 32.49
N GLY A 192 -2.89 3.14 31.42
CA GLY A 192 -2.16 1.86 31.45
C GLY A 192 -2.99 0.61 31.14
N ALA A 193 -4.28 0.77 30.80
CA ALA A 193 -5.19 -0.33 30.50
C ALA A 193 -4.91 -1.05 29.16
N GLY A 194 -4.10 -0.45 28.29
CA GLY A 194 -3.80 -0.99 26.96
C GLY A 194 -4.29 -0.09 25.83
N TYR A 195 -4.39 -0.67 24.64
CA TYR A 195 -4.95 -0.07 23.44
C TYR A 195 -6.11 -0.91 22.93
N ALA A 196 -7.08 -0.25 22.32
CA ALA A 196 -8.11 -0.86 21.51
C ALA A 196 -7.83 -0.56 20.03
N GLU A 197 -8.09 -1.56 19.22
CA GLU A 197 -8.01 -1.51 17.77
C GLU A 197 -9.43 -1.46 17.21
N PHE A 198 -9.68 -0.49 16.34
CA PHE A 198 -10.97 -0.27 15.70
C PHE A 198 -10.80 -0.24 14.20
N ASP A 199 -11.68 -0.92 13.49
CA ASP A 199 -11.78 -0.87 12.04
C ASP A 199 -12.97 0.02 11.66
N ILE A 200 -12.77 0.93 10.72
CA ILE A 200 -13.78 1.78 10.13
C ILE A 200 -13.81 1.52 8.62
N ASP A 201 -14.95 1.07 8.11
CA ASP A 201 -15.17 0.80 6.69
C ASP A 201 -16.21 1.77 6.12
N LEU A 202 -15.74 2.71 5.30
CA LEU A 202 -16.56 3.71 4.61
C LEU A 202 -17.33 3.11 3.43
N ASN A 203 -17.01 1.90 2.99
CA ASN A 203 -17.77 1.18 1.95
C ASN A 203 -18.83 0.24 2.53
N ALA A 204 -18.86 0.03 3.84
CA ALA A 204 -19.79 -0.89 4.46
C ALA A 204 -21.25 -0.46 4.21
N LYS A 205 -22.02 -1.39 3.63
CA LYS A 205 -23.44 -1.13 3.29
C LYS A 205 -24.28 -1.06 4.55
N GLN A 206 -24.03 -1.98 5.48
CA GLN A 206 -24.74 -2.06 6.76
C GLN A 206 -24.08 -1.13 7.77
N ARG A 207 -24.89 -0.45 8.60
CA ARG A 207 -24.37 0.54 9.56
C ARG A 207 -23.51 -0.12 10.63
N GLU A 208 -23.88 -1.33 11.02
CA GLU A 208 -23.24 -2.15 12.05
C GLU A 208 -21.81 -2.53 11.65
N GLU A 209 -21.56 -2.68 10.34
CA GLU A 209 -20.27 -3.03 9.73
C GLU A 209 -19.36 -1.81 9.49
N ARG A 210 -19.89 -0.57 9.58
CA ARG A 210 -19.13 0.67 9.30
C ARG A 210 -18.04 0.96 10.31
N ALA A 211 -18.22 0.53 11.55
CA ALA A 211 -17.19 0.57 12.56
C ALA A 211 -17.31 -0.65 13.48
N CYS A 212 -16.18 -1.30 13.75
CA CYS A 212 -16.11 -2.44 14.64
C CYS A 212 -14.88 -2.35 15.55
N PHE A 213 -15.04 -2.85 16.77
CA PHE A 213 -13.92 -3.17 17.63
C PHE A 213 -13.28 -4.48 17.15
N VAL A 214 -11.96 -4.47 16.94
CA VAL A 214 -11.21 -5.62 16.43
C VAL A 214 -10.58 -6.37 17.60
N SER A 215 -9.75 -5.68 18.36
CA SER A 215 -8.94 -6.30 19.41
C SER A 215 -8.58 -5.30 20.50
N MET A 216 -8.16 -5.81 21.66
CA MET A 216 -7.53 -5.02 22.70
C MET A 216 -6.20 -5.66 23.05
N GLY A 217 -5.14 -4.86 23.11
CA GLY A 217 -3.83 -5.29 23.56
C GLY A 217 -3.40 -4.50 24.78
N THR A 218 -2.61 -5.11 25.65
CA THR A 218 -2.01 -4.44 26.81
C THR A 218 -0.55 -4.12 26.54
N PHE A 219 -0.05 -3.00 27.08
CA PHE A 219 1.38 -2.69 27.03
C PHE A 219 2.22 -3.57 27.97
N ASN A 220 1.57 -4.15 28.98
CA ASN A 220 2.12 -5.24 29.77
C ASN A 220 1.65 -6.55 29.14
N TRP A 221 2.56 -7.47 28.81
CA TRP A 221 2.31 -8.78 28.18
C TRP A 221 1.44 -9.77 28.99
N VAL A 222 0.58 -9.28 29.88
CA VAL A 222 -0.39 -10.07 30.63
C VAL A 222 -1.67 -10.12 29.79
N SER A 223 -2.03 -11.31 29.32
CA SER A 223 -3.24 -11.53 28.54
C SER A 223 -4.49 -11.10 29.31
N LEU A 224 -5.13 -10.00 28.90
CA LEU A 224 -6.50 -9.69 29.30
C LEU A 224 -7.45 -10.50 28.41
N ASN A 225 -7.66 -11.76 28.75
CA ASN A 225 -8.75 -12.53 28.13
C ASN A 225 -10.13 -12.14 28.70
N GLU A 226 -10.19 -11.29 29.73
CA GLU A 226 -11.44 -10.82 30.33
C GLU A 226 -11.46 -9.29 30.32
N ARG A 227 -12.37 -8.72 29.52
CA ARG A 227 -12.68 -7.28 29.57
C ARG A 227 -13.55 -7.05 30.79
N SER A 228 -13.18 -6.05 31.60
CA SER A 228 -14.08 -5.64 32.69
C SER A 228 -15.36 -5.03 32.10
N PRO A 229 -16.51 -5.13 32.80
CA PRO A 229 -17.75 -4.50 32.35
C PRO A 229 -17.60 -3.00 32.06
N GLU A 230 -16.76 -2.30 32.82
CA GLU A 230 -16.48 -0.87 32.64
C GLU A 230 -15.76 -0.60 31.31
N VAL A 231 -14.77 -1.43 30.96
CA VAL A 231 -14.06 -1.34 29.67
C VAL A 231 -15.01 -1.59 28.50
N GLU A 232 -15.92 -2.56 28.62
CA GLU A 232 -16.93 -2.81 27.59
C GLU A 232 -17.87 -1.62 27.38
N VAL A 233 -18.30 -0.95 28.45
CA VAL A 233 -19.14 0.26 28.32
C VAL A 233 -18.41 1.35 27.55
N VAL A 234 -17.12 1.57 27.85
CA VAL A 234 -16.27 2.54 27.15
C VAL A 234 -16.11 2.17 25.68
N VAL A 235 -15.73 0.93 25.37
CA VAL A 235 -15.53 0.45 24.00
C VAL A 235 -16.82 0.61 23.18
N ASN A 236 -17.97 0.20 23.71
CA ASN A 236 -19.25 0.33 23.01
C ASN A 236 -19.63 1.80 22.78
N GLY A 237 -19.37 2.67 23.76
CA GLY A 237 -19.57 4.11 23.60
C GLY A 237 -18.72 4.73 22.48
N VAL A 238 -17.46 4.30 22.36
CA VAL A 238 -16.57 4.73 21.27
C VAL A 238 -17.07 4.21 19.92
N VAL A 239 -17.44 2.93 19.83
CA VAL A 239 -17.94 2.33 18.58
C VAL A 239 -19.17 3.07 18.07
N GLU A 240 -20.14 3.40 18.93
CA GLU A 240 -21.32 4.17 18.51
C GLU A 240 -20.97 5.58 18.03
N GLN A 241 -20.08 6.29 18.74
CA GLN A 241 -19.64 7.62 18.29
C GLN A 241 -18.92 7.55 16.93
N LEU A 242 -18.10 6.52 16.69
CA LEU A 242 -17.46 6.30 15.39
C LEU A 242 -18.50 6.01 14.30
N ARG A 243 -19.52 5.18 14.57
CA ARG A 243 -20.61 4.92 13.62
C ARG A 243 -21.37 6.19 13.25
N GLU A 244 -21.71 7.02 14.23
CA GLU A 244 -22.35 8.32 13.99
C GLU A 244 -21.48 9.22 13.11
N LEU A 245 -20.17 9.27 13.36
CA LEU A 245 -19.25 10.03 12.52
C LEU A 245 -19.21 9.49 11.09
N VAL A 246 -19.15 8.17 10.90
CA VAL A 246 -19.19 7.56 9.57
C VAL A 246 -20.51 7.90 8.87
N ASP A 247 -21.63 7.86 9.56
CA ASP A 247 -22.93 8.24 9.01
C ASP A 247 -22.91 9.71 8.51
N VAL A 248 -22.31 10.62 9.27
CA VAL A 248 -22.11 12.03 8.87
C VAL A 248 -21.23 12.15 7.62
N ILE A 249 -20.16 11.35 7.52
CA ILE A 249 -19.26 11.35 6.36
C ILE A 249 -20.00 10.84 5.11
N LEU A 250 -20.75 9.74 5.26
CA LEU A 250 -21.50 9.12 4.16
C LEU A 250 -22.69 9.95 3.70
N ALA A 251 -23.27 10.79 4.57
CA ALA A 251 -24.35 11.70 4.21
C ALA A 251 -23.90 12.86 3.31
N ARG A 252 -22.59 13.12 3.17
CA ARG A 252 -22.05 14.15 2.26
C ARG A 252 -22.09 13.61 0.83
N GLU A 253 -22.44 14.44 -0.15
CA GLU A 253 -22.18 14.12 -1.56
C GLU A 253 -20.71 14.47 -1.86
N PRO A 254 -19.74 13.54 -1.75
CA PRO A 254 -19.66 12.25 -2.44
C PRO A 254 -19.15 11.08 -1.54
N GLY A 255 -19.59 10.97 -0.29
CA GLY A 255 -19.12 9.95 0.68
C GLY A 255 -17.62 10.04 0.94
N VAL A 256 -17.07 11.25 0.82
CA VAL A 256 -15.64 11.52 0.86
C VAL A 256 -15.20 11.77 2.29
N PHE A 257 -14.20 11.01 2.72
CA PHE A 257 -13.45 11.34 3.92
C PHE A 257 -12.68 12.65 3.66
N GLU A 258 -12.91 13.65 4.49
CA GLU A 258 -12.24 14.95 4.46
C GLU A 258 -11.21 15.07 5.58
N ARG A 259 -10.35 16.09 5.51
CA ARG A 259 -9.35 16.32 6.56
C ARG A 259 -9.98 16.57 7.93
N GLY A 260 -11.11 17.27 7.98
CA GLY A 260 -11.84 17.54 9.23
C GLY A 260 -12.38 16.28 9.90
N ASP A 261 -12.56 15.19 9.16
CA ASP A 261 -13.03 13.92 9.72
C ASP A 261 -11.97 13.23 10.53
N ALA A 262 -10.69 13.33 10.13
CA ALA A 262 -9.58 12.86 10.95
C ALA A 262 -9.55 13.57 12.31
N ASP A 263 -9.80 14.89 12.34
CA ASP A 263 -9.89 15.65 13.58
C ASP A 263 -11.10 15.24 14.43
N ALA A 264 -12.24 14.92 13.79
CA ALA A 264 -13.44 14.45 14.47
C ALA A 264 -13.24 13.06 15.11
N VAL A 265 -12.62 12.12 14.38
CA VAL A 265 -12.22 10.80 14.90
C VAL A 265 -11.41 10.96 16.18
N LEU A 266 -10.44 11.88 16.20
CA LEU A 266 -9.58 12.08 17.36
C LEU A 266 -10.30 12.68 18.57
N LYS A 267 -11.25 13.58 18.31
CA LYS A 267 -12.06 14.19 19.38
C LYS A 267 -12.90 13.14 20.11
N ILE A 268 -13.43 12.15 19.39
CA ILE A 268 -14.19 11.02 19.97
C ILE A 268 -13.34 10.32 21.03
N PHE A 269 -12.11 9.93 20.68
CA PHE A 269 -11.20 9.30 21.64
C PHE A 269 -10.83 10.27 22.76
N ALA A 270 -10.52 11.55 22.46
CA ALA A 270 -10.15 12.57 23.44
C ALA A 270 -11.21 12.73 24.56
N ALA A 271 -12.49 12.68 24.21
CA ALA A 271 -13.59 12.77 25.15
C ALA A 271 -13.71 11.51 26.04
N THR A 272 -13.39 10.33 25.51
CA THR A 272 -13.53 9.07 26.27
C THR A 272 -12.50 8.92 27.38
N ALA A 273 -11.29 9.48 27.21
CA ALA A 273 -10.27 9.45 28.26
C ALA A 273 -10.55 10.36 29.46
N GLN A 274 -11.66 11.12 29.46
CA GLN A 274 -12.06 11.96 30.59
C GLN A 274 -13.13 11.31 31.48
N VAL A 275 -13.57 10.09 31.17
CA VAL A 275 -14.63 9.36 31.91
C VAL A 275 -14.05 8.50 33.06
N GLU A 276 -12.93 8.94 33.65
CA GLU A 276 -12.38 8.37 34.90
C GLU A 276 -12.97 9.05 36.13
#